data_AF-A0A6C0TYX1-F1
#
_entry.id   AF-A0A6C0TYX1-F1
#
_cell.length_a   1.000
_cell.length_b   1.000
_cell.length_c   1.000
_cell.angle_alpha   90.00
_cell.angle_beta   90.00
_cell.angle_gamma   90.00
#
_symmetry.space_group_name_H-M   'P 1'
#
loop_
_entity.id
_entity.type
_entity.pdbx_description
1 polymer ?
#
loop_
_entity_poly.entity_id
_entity_poly.type
_entity_poly.pdbx_seq_one_letter_code
_entity_poly.pdbx_strand_id
1 'polypeptide(L)'
;MTAMLATVIGGFVIGFVGQHSRMCFIGGIRDFILVRDAFMIKGLLAFLVVGWTGFGLVSLLQPASTHPSELSVAIVVNMLVGGAGVGLFSTLADGCPLRQHVSAAQGNQSAMAYLAGFFTGAWVFSRWVLPTIMAL
;
A
#
# COMPACT_ATOMS: atom_id res chain seq x y z
N MET A 1 22.55 7.91 11.80
CA MET A 1 21.65 8.87 12.48
C MET A 1 20.80 9.68 11.50
N THR A 2 21.37 10.25 10.43
CA THR A 2 20.61 11.02 9.41
C THR A 2 19.44 10.23 8.79
N ALA A 3 19.65 8.94 8.49
CA ALA A 3 18.60 8.08 7.91
C ALA A 3 17.38 7.87 8.84
N MET A 4 17.57 7.80 10.16
CA MET A 4 16.45 7.62 11.11
C MET A 4 15.61 8.89 11.23
N LEU A 5 16.25 10.06 11.26
CA LEU A 5 15.52 11.34 11.27
C LEU A 5 14.77 11.56 9.97
N ALA A 6 15.38 11.21 8.83
CA ALA A 6 14.75 11.32 7.52
C ALA A 6 13.48 10.47 7.41
N THR A 7 13.48 9.22 7.92
CA THR A 7 12.29 8.36 7.86
C THR A 7 11.18 8.81 8.81
N VAL A 8 11.53 9.32 10.00
CA VAL A 8 10.54 9.88 10.94
C VAL A 8 9.87 11.12 10.36
N ILE A 9 10.65 12.06 9.83
CA ILE A 9 10.11 13.27 9.20
C ILE A 9 9.26 12.90 7.98
N GLY A 10 9.74 11.97 7.14
CA GLY A 10 8.99 11.47 5.99
C GLY A 10 7.65 10.84 6.39
N GLY A 11 7.63 10.01 7.43
CA GLY A 11 6.40 9.41 7.97
C GLY A 11 5.42 10.46 8.48
N PHE A 12 5.91 11.50 9.16
CA PHE A 12 5.07 12.59 9.66
C PHE A 12 4.44 13.40 8.53
N VAL A 13 5.21 13.72 7.49
CA VAL A 13 4.72 14.44 6.30
C VAL A 13 3.68 13.60 5.56
N ILE A 14 3.94 12.32 5.33
CA ILE A 14 2.99 11.41 4.66
C ILE A 14 1.71 11.26 5.50
N GLY A 15 1.83 11.15 6.82
CA GLY A 15 0.69 11.08 7.74
C GLY A 15 -0.18 12.34 7.69
N PHE A 16 0.43 13.52 7.74
CA PHE A 16 -0.26 14.81 7.66
C PHE A 16 -1.00 14.98 6.32
N VAL A 17 -0.31 14.73 5.20
CA VAL A 17 -0.91 14.80 3.85
C VAL A 17 -2.03 13.76 3.70
N GLY A 18 -1.85 12.56 4.25
CA GLY A 18 -2.85 11.50 4.26
C GLY A 18 -4.14 11.89 5.01
N GLN A 19 -4.00 12.54 6.17
CA GLN A 19 -5.15 13.05 6.94
C GLN A 19 -5.92 14.15 6.19
N HIS A 20 -5.22 15.07 5.52
CA HIS A 20 -5.86 16.17 4.81
C HIS A 20 -6.55 15.72 3.52
N SER A 21 -5.91 14.83 2.76
CA SER A 21 -6.38 14.43 1.43
C SER A 21 -7.53 13.42 1.45
N ARG A 22 -7.77 12.73 2.58
CA ARG A 22 -8.81 11.69 2.75
C ARG A 22 -8.83 10.65 1.61
N MET A 23 -7.67 10.38 1.00
CA MET A 23 -7.52 9.51 -0.17
C MET A 23 -8.00 8.08 0.12
N CYS A 24 -8.89 7.57 -0.72
CA CYS A 24 -9.31 6.18 -0.72
C CYS A 24 -9.24 5.60 -2.13
N PHE A 25 -8.31 4.68 -2.38
CA PHE A 25 -8.14 4.06 -3.69
C PHE A 25 -9.38 3.26 -4.15
N ILE A 26 -10.07 2.62 -3.20
CA ILE A 26 -11.34 1.91 -3.45
C ILE A 26 -12.51 2.89 -3.63
N GLY A 27 -12.54 3.94 -2.80
CA GLY A 27 -13.59 4.96 -2.87
C GLY A 27 -13.60 5.71 -4.20
N GLY A 28 -12.43 6.01 -4.77
CA GLY A 28 -12.34 6.73 -6.04
C GLY A 28 -13.02 5.99 -7.21
N ILE A 29 -12.89 4.66 -7.28
CA ILE A 29 -13.54 3.87 -8.35
C ILE A 29 -15.06 3.85 -8.13
N ARG A 30 -15.51 3.66 -6.88
CA ARG A 30 -16.94 3.66 -6.52
C ARG A 30 -17.60 5.00 -6.84
N ASP A 31 -16.96 6.10 -6.44
CA ASP A 31 -17.50 7.45 -6.58
C ASP A 31 -17.55 7.90 -8.05
N PHE A 32 -16.58 7.48 -8.86
CA PHE A 32 -16.61 7.71 -10.30
C PHE A 32 -17.76 6.97 -11.00
N ILE A 33 -18.09 5.76 -10.57
CA ILE A 33 -19.18 4.98 -11.16
C ILE A 33 -20.55 5.54 -10.73
N LEU A 34 -20.73 5.88 -9.45
CA LEU A 34 -22.03 6.32 -8.91
C LEU A 34 -22.29 7.82 -9.10
N VAL A 35 -21.34 8.68 -8.73
CA VAL A 35 -21.50 10.15 -8.67
C VAL A 35 -20.84 10.83 -9.87
N ARG A 36 -19.95 10.12 -10.58
CA ARG A 36 -19.09 10.66 -11.66
C ARG A 36 -18.13 11.77 -11.18
N ASP A 37 -17.80 11.77 -9.89
CA ASP A 37 -16.74 12.65 -9.39
C ASP A 37 -15.36 12.02 -9.68
N ALA A 38 -14.56 12.72 -10.48
CA ALA A 38 -13.21 12.30 -10.86
C ALA A 38 -12.11 12.88 -9.95
N PHE A 39 -12.47 13.66 -8.92
CA PHE A 39 -11.50 14.31 -8.03
C PHE A 39 -10.61 13.29 -7.31
N MET A 40 -11.20 12.25 -6.71
CA MET A 40 -10.45 11.15 -6.07
C MET A 40 -9.62 10.34 -7.08
N ILE A 41 -10.13 10.10 -8.29
CA ILE A 41 -9.44 9.34 -9.34
C ILE A 41 -8.19 10.08 -9.84
N LYS A 42 -8.28 11.40 -10.02
CA LYS A 42 -7.11 12.22 -10.37
C LYS A 42 -5.99 12.06 -9.34
N GLY A 43 -6.34 11.98 -8.05
CA GLY A 43 -5.41 11.69 -6.97
C GLY A 43 -4.73 10.32 -7.08
N LEU A 44 -5.50 9.27 -7.37
CA LEU A 44 -4.99 7.92 -7.61
C LEU A 44 -4.04 7.88 -8.82
N LEU A 45 -4.42 8.51 -9.93
CA LEU A 45 -3.60 8.60 -11.14
C LEU A 45 -2.29 9.35 -10.88
N ALA A 46 -2.35 10.48 -10.16
CA ALA A 46 -1.16 11.23 -9.78
C ALA A 46 -0.20 10.38 -8.93
N PHE A 47 -0.73 9.62 -7.96
CA PHE A 47 0.08 8.69 -7.15
C PHE A 47 0.76 7.61 -7.98
N LEU A 48 0.04 7.02 -8.95
CA LEU A 48 0.60 6.02 -9.86
C LEU A 48 1.71 6.60 -10.73
N VAL A 49 1.50 7.76 -11.34
CA VAL A 49 2.48 8.42 -12.21
C VAL A 49 3.71 8.87 -11.41
N VAL A 50 3.52 9.48 -10.25
CA VAL A 50 4.63 9.92 -9.38
C VAL A 50 5.39 8.72 -8.83
N GLY A 51 4.71 7.64 -8.46
CA GLY A 51 5.36 6.41 -8.03
C GLY A 51 6.22 5.81 -9.15
N TRP A 52 5.65 5.66 -10.34
CA TRP A 52 6.36 5.10 -11.50
C TRP A 52 7.58 5.95 -11.89
N THR A 53 7.39 7.25 -12.05
CA THR A 53 8.47 8.18 -12.42
C THR A 53 9.48 8.34 -11.30
N GLY A 54 9.07 8.36 -10.04
CA GLY A 54 9.94 8.46 -8.88
C GLY A 54 10.86 7.24 -8.72
N PHE A 55 10.30 6.03 -8.77
CA PHE A 55 11.11 4.80 -8.74
C PHE A 55 12.02 4.69 -9.97
N GLY A 56 11.56 5.12 -11.14
CA GLY A 56 12.38 5.18 -12.36
C GLY A 56 13.52 6.21 -12.29
N LEU A 57 13.33 7.33 -11.61
CA LEU A 57 14.38 8.34 -11.43
C LEU A 57 15.43 7.90 -10.41
N VAL A 58 14.98 7.26 -9.33
CA VAL A 58 15.88 6.76 -8.27
C VAL A 58 16.75 5.62 -8.79
N SER A 59 16.24 4.76 -9.67
CA SER A 59 17.02 3.67 -10.28
C SER A 59 18.15 4.16 -11.20
N LEU A 60 18.07 5.40 -11.71
CA LEU A 60 19.14 6.04 -12.48
C LEU A 60 20.29 6.56 -11.58
N LEU A 61 19.97 6.98 -10.34
CA LEU A 61 20.94 7.55 -9.39
C LEU A 61 21.63 6.48 -8.54
N GLN A 62 20.91 5.40 -8.24
CA GLN A 62 21.44 4.21 -7.57
C GLN A 62 20.92 3.01 -8.35
N PRO A 63 21.79 2.20 -9.00
CA PRO A 63 21.32 0.96 -9.62
C PRO A 63 20.72 0.11 -8.50
N ALA A 64 19.39 0.03 -8.48
CA ALA A 64 18.68 -0.79 -7.53
C ALA A 64 19.26 -2.19 -7.66
N SER A 65 19.82 -2.71 -6.55
CA SER A 65 20.31 -4.07 -6.46
C SER A 65 19.29 -4.96 -7.14
N THR A 66 19.70 -5.56 -8.26
CA THR A 66 18.88 -6.48 -9.02
C THR A 66 18.56 -7.64 -8.09
N HIS A 67 17.44 -7.56 -7.38
CA HIS A 67 16.78 -8.76 -6.94
C HIS A 67 16.57 -9.57 -8.22
N PRO A 68 17.11 -10.80 -8.32
CA PRO A 68 16.88 -11.60 -9.51
C PRO A 68 15.38 -11.76 -9.62
N SER A 69 14.78 -11.07 -10.57
CA SER A 69 13.41 -11.29 -10.98
C SER A 69 13.41 -12.60 -11.77
N GLU A 70 13.67 -13.70 -11.09
CA GLU A 70 13.20 -14.99 -11.55
C GLU A 70 11.69 -14.91 -11.41
N LEU A 71 11.03 -14.50 -12.49
CA LEU A 71 9.59 -14.45 -12.61
C LEU A 71 9.09 -15.89 -12.64
N SER A 72 9.15 -16.57 -11.49
CA SER A 72 8.64 -17.91 -11.34
C SER A 72 7.12 -17.86 -11.32
N VAL A 73 6.49 -18.87 -11.91
CA VAL A 73 5.02 -18.99 -11.93
C VAL A 73 4.45 -18.93 -10.51
N ALA A 74 5.19 -19.42 -9.52
CA ALA A 74 4.83 -19.38 -8.10
C ALA A 74 4.68 -17.95 -7.54
N ILE A 75 5.54 -17.01 -7.94
CA ILE A 75 5.46 -15.62 -7.49
C ILE A 75 4.25 -14.92 -8.12
N VAL A 76 4.01 -15.12 -9.41
CA VAL A 76 2.87 -14.53 -10.12
C VAL A 76 1.54 -15.01 -9.54
N VAL A 77 1.42 -16.31 -9.28
CA VAL A 77 0.21 -16.88 -8.66
C VAL A 77 -0.02 -16.30 -7.27
N ASN A 78 1.02 -16.20 -6.43
CA ASN A 78 0.90 -15.58 -5.11
C ASN A 78 0.53 -14.09 -5.19
N MET A 79 1.05 -13.36 -6.18
CA MET A 79 0.70 -11.94 -6.38
C MET A 79 -0.76 -11.78 -6.80
N LEU A 80 -1.28 -12.65 -7.66
CA LEU A 80 -2.68 -12.64 -8.07
C LEU A 80 -3.62 -13.02 -6.92
N VAL A 81 -3.32 -14.11 -6.21
CA VAL A 81 -4.12 -14.58 -5.07
C VAL A 81 -4.07 -13.57 -3.92
N GLY A 82 -2.89 -13.07 -3.57
CA GLY A 82 -2.70 -12.07 -2.53
C GLY A 82 -3.34 -10.73 -2.89
N GLY A 83 -3.17 -10.27 -4.14
CA GLY A 83 -3.79 -9.04 -4.63
C GLY A 83 -5.32 -9.11 -4.62
N ALA A 84 -5.89 -10.22 -5.10
CA ALA A 84 -7.33 -10.47 -5.03
C ALA A 84 -7.83 -10.53 -3.58
N GLY A 85 -7.09 -11.19 -2.70
CA GLY A 85 -7.40 -11.28 -1.27
C GLY A 85 -7.41 -9.91 -0.59
N VAL A 86 -6.35 -9.11 -0.76
CA VAL A 86 -6.28 -7.74 -0.21
C VAL A 86 -7.41 -6.88 -0.76
N GLY A 87 -7.74 -7.01 -2.05
CA GLY A 87 -8.88 -6.33 -2.67
C GLY A 87 -10.20 -6.67 -1.97
N LEU A 88 -10.47 -7.97 -1.77
CA LEU A 88 -11.69 -8.46 -1.13
C LEU A 88 -11.80 -7.99 0.34
N PHE A 89 -10.73 -8.15 1.13
CA PHE A 89 -10.75 -7.72 2.54
C PHE A 89 -10.84 -6.20 2.69
N SER A 90 -10.25 -5.43 1.76
CA SER A 90 -10.30 -3.97 1.78
C SER A 90 -11.69 -3.43 1.43
N THR A 91 -12.45 -4.10 0.55
CA THR A 91 -13.84 -3.74 0.28
C THR A 91 -14.77 -4.11 1.44
N LEU A 92 -14.53 -5.25 2.10
CA LEU A 92 -15.24 -5.66 3.32
C LEU A 92 -15.04 -4.67 4.49
N ALA A 93 -13.83 -4.13 4.65
CA ALA A 93 -13.49 -3.18 5.71
C ALA A 93 -13.79 -1.70 5.38
N ASP A 94 -14.45 -1.42 4.24
CA ASP A 94 -14.74 -0.08 3.68
C ASP A 94 -13.51 0.87 3.66
N GLY A 95 -12.34 0.35 3.24
CA GLY A 95 -11.16 1.20 3.12
C GLY A 95 -9.92 0.51 2.56
N CYS A 96 -9.03 1.30 1.97
CA CYS A 96 -7.68 0.86 1.62
C CYS A 96 -6.75 0.92 2.85
N PRO A 97 -5.61 0.20 2.85
CA PRO A 97 -4.69 0.19 3.99
C PRO A 97 -4.28 1.61 4.43
N LEU A 98 -4.04 2.53 3.48
CA LEU A 98 -3.69 3.92 3.80
C LEU A 98 -4.80 4.64 4.59
N ARG A 99 -6.06 4.47 4.20
CA ARG A 99 -7.21 5.07 4.88
C ARG A 99 -7.39 4.51 6.30
N GLN A 100 -7.13 3.22 6.48
CA GLN A 100 -7.23 2.59 7.81
C GLN A 100 -6.14 3.11 8.76
N HIS A 101 -4.93 3.40 8.27
CA HIS A 101 -3.89 4.09 9.07
C HIS A 101 -4.33 5.48 9.52
N VAL A 102 -4.94 6.26 8.61
CA VAL A 102 -5.46 7.59 8.93
C VAL A 102 -6.63 7.53 9.91
N SER A 103 -7.57 6.60 9.73
CA SER A 103 -8.74 6.46 10.60
C SER A 103 -8.35 5.94 11.99
N ALA A 104 -7.37 5.05 12.08
CA ALA A 104 -6.82 4.63 13.37
C ALA A 104 -6.16 5.80 14.12
N ALA A 105 -5.47 6.69 13.41
CA ALA A 105 -4.90 7.91 14.00
C ALA A 105 -5.97 8.91 14.50
N GLN A 106 -7.19 8.86 13.95
CA GLN A 106 -8.34 9.65 14.41
C GLN A 106 -9.08 9.02 15.61
N GLY A 107 -8.65 7.84 16.08
CA GLY A 107 -9.23 7.16 17.25
C GLY A 107 -10.35 6.17 16.93
N ASN A 108 -10.52 5.77 15.68
CA ASN A 108 -11.53 4.76 15.33
C ASN A 108 -11.08 3.35 15.72
N GLN A 109 -11.81 2.71 16.64
CA GLN A 109 -11.48 1.38 17.16
C GLN A 109 -11.56 0.27 16.10
N SER A 110 -12.47 0.37 15.13
CA SER A 110 -12.59 -0.65 14.06
C SER A 110 -11.38 -0.61 13.12
N ALA A 111 -10.85 0.59 12.84
CA ALA A 111 -9.63 0.76 12.06
C ALA A 111 -8.39 0.22 12.80
N MET A 112 -8.33 0.40 14.12
CA MET A 112 -7.26 -0.16 14.94
C MET A 112 -7.26 -1.69 14.91
N ALA A 113 -8.44 -2.32 15.00
CA ALA A 113 -8.57 -3.78 14.90
C ALA A 113 -8.15 -4.31 13.52
N TYR A 114 -8.52 -3.59 12.45
CA TYR A 114 -8.06 -3.92 11.09
C TYR A 114 -6.53 -3.87 10.97
N LEU A 115 -5.89 -2.82 11.50
CA LEU A 115 -4.43 -2.69 11.46
C LEU A 115 -3.72 -3.77 12.27
N ALA A 116 -4.26 -4.17 13.42
CA ALA A 116 -3.72 -5.28 14.19
C ALA A 116 -3.72 -6.58 13.37
N GLY A 117 -4.79 -6.85 12.62
CA GLY A 117 -4.87 -7.96 11.67
C GLY A 117 -3.89 -7.82 10.50
N PHE A 118 -3.75 -6.61 9.95
CA PHE A 118 -2.83 -6.34 8.84
C PHE A 118 -1.36 -6.57 9.23
N PHE A 119 -0.93 -6.09 10.40
CA PHE A 119 0.44 -6.28 10.88
C PHE A 119 0.73 -7.73 11.28
N THR A 120 -0.22 -8.43 11.90
CA THR A 120 -0.07 -9.86 12.20
C THR A 120 0.02 -10.69 10.92
N GLY A 121 -0.81 -10.38 9.91
CA GLY A 121 -0.72 -11.00 8.58
C GLY A 121 0.62 -10.76 7.88
N ALA A 122 1.14 -9.53 7.90
CA ALA A 122 2.45 -9.19 7.34
C ALA A 122 3.59 -9.96 8.03
N TRP A 123 3.51 -10.09 9.36
CA TRP A 123 4.47 -10.87 10.13
C TRP A 123 4.43 -12.37 9.78
N VAL A 124 3.23 -12.96 9.69
CA VAL A 124 3.07 -14.37 9.29
C VAL A 124 3.59 -14.60 7.88
N PHE A 125 3.28 -13.71 6.94
CA PHE A 125 3.74 -13.80 5.56
C PHE A 125 5.28 -13.75 5.46
N SER A 126 5.91 -12.80 6.17
CA SER A 126 7.38 -12.68 6.17
C SER A 126 8.07 -13.88 6.80
N ARG A 127 7.51 -14.49 7.85
CA ARG A 127 8.15 -15.58 8.58
C ARG A 127 7.92 -16.96 7.96
N TRP A 128 6.78 -17.19 7.32
CA TRP A 128 6.36 -18.51 6.84
C TRP A 128 6.26 -18.61 5.32
N VAL A 129 5.68 -17.61 4.65
CA VAL A 129 5.36 -17.71 3.22
C VAL A 129 6.57 -17.40 2.34
N LEU A 130 7.35 -16.37 2.67
CA LEU A 130 8.59 -16.05 1.95
C LEU A 130 9.59 -17.23 1.88
N PRO A 131 9.96 -17.89 2.99
CA PRO A 131 10.93 -18.99 2.91
C PRO A 131 10.39 -20.19 2.13
N THR A 132 9.07 -20.44 2.14
CA THR A 132 8.47 -21.52 1.34
C THR A 132 8.47 -21.23 -0.16
N ILE A 133 8.36 -19.96 -0.56
CA ILE A 133 8.40 -19.57 -1.98
C ILE A 133 9.84 -19.61 -2.51
N MET A 134 10.83 -19.22 -1.70
CA MET A 134 12.24 -19.23 -2.09
C MET A 134 12.86 -20.63 -2.10
N ALA A 135 12.22 -21.60 -1.42
CA ALA A 135 12.64 -23.00 -1.41
C ALA A 135 12.07 -23.83 -2.58
N LEU A 136 11.16 -23.26 -3.37
CA LEU A 136 10.51 -23.88 -4.52
C LEU A 136 11.11 -23.36 -5.83
#